data_AF-J3MSZ5-F1
#
_entry.id   AF-J3MSZ5-F1
#
_cell.length_a   1.000
_cell.length_b   1.000
_cell.length_c   1.000
_cell.angle_alpha   90.00
_cell.angle_beta   90.00
_cell.angle_gamma   90.00
#
_symmetry.space_group_name_H-M   'P 1'
#
loop_
_entity.id
_entity.type
_entity.pdbx_description
1 polymer ?
#
loop_
_entity_poly.entity_id
_entity_poly.type
_entity_poly.pdbx_seq_one_letter_code
_entity_poly.pdbx_strand_id
1 'polypeptide(L)'
;MERRLVAVAGSGRRRWTPAGGGAAAAGVALRRKVRELRRLVPGGEEAPARSLLVRTADYIVRLRARVELLRALSAFYDLPRHDGAGAGVPPRP
;
A
#
# COMPACT_ATOMS: atom_id res chain seq x y z
N MET A 1 39.71 38.92 56.46
CA MET A 1 38.96 39.44 55.31
C MET A 1 38.75 38.31 54.31
N GLU A 2 37.60 37.65 54.42
CA GLU A 2 37.19 36.52 53.58
C GLU A 2 36.96 36.99 52.13
N ARG A 3 37.54 36.27 51.16
CA ARG A 3 37.18 36.43 49.75
C ARG A 3 36.40 35.21 49.30
N ARG A 4 35.06 35.33 49.38
CA ARG A 4 34.11 34.46 48.67
C ARG A 4 34.29 34.68 47.17
N LEU A 5 34.70 33.64 46.45
CA LEU A 5 34.55 33.58 45.00
C LEU A 5 33.20 32.94 44.70
N VAL A 6 32.31 33.72 44.09
CA VAL A 6 30.99 33.29 43.64
C VAL A 6 31.15 32.56 42.32
N ALA A 7 30.74 31.29 42.28
CA ALA A 7 30.65 30.52 41.05
C ALA A 7 29.49 31.06 40.20
N VAL A 8 29.80 31.57 39.00
CA VAL A 8 28.78 31.94 38.02
C VAL A 8 28.35 30.68 37.29
N ALA A 9 27.11 30.25 37.53
CA ALA A 9 26.52 29.08 36.87
C ALA A 9 25.78 29.49 35.61
N GLY A 10 25.92 28.68 34.56
CA GLY A 10 24.81 28.43 33.64
C GLY A 10 24.98 28.98 32.23
N SER A 11 25.59 28.15 31.38
CA SER A 11 25.52 28.26 29.93
C SER A 11 24.08 28.03 29.44
N GLY A 12 23.42 29.10 29.02
CA GLY A 12 22.12 29.06 28.34
C GLY A 12 22.23 28.52 26.92
N ARG A 13 22.68 27.27 26.76
CA ARG A 13 22.48 26.53 25.52
C ARG A 13 20.98 26.32 25.38
N ARG A 14 20.34 27.16 24.56
CA ARG A 14 18.99 26.92 24.04
C ARG A 14 19.00 25.53 23.43
N ARG A 15 18.60 24.54 24.25
CA ARG A 15 18.41 23.16 23.84
C ARG A 15 17.27 23.22 22.83
N TRP A 16 17.61 23.25 21.56
CA TRP A 16 16.67 22.94 20.50
C TRP A 16 16.26 21.48 20.73
N THR A 17 15.17 21.28 21.47
CA THR A 17 14.44 20.03 21.45
C THR A 17 13.68 20.04 20.13
N PRO A 18 14.03 19.20 19.13
CA PRO A 18 13.11 18.98 18.04
C PRO A 18 11.83 18.44 18.69
N ALA A 19 10.69 19.03 18.37
CA ALA A 19 9.40 18.53 18.80
C ALA A 19 9.26 17.07 18.33
N GLY A 20 9.59 16.12 19.22
CA GLY A 20 9.82 14.71 18.91
C GLY A 20 8.55 13.91 18.64
N GLY A 21 7.38 14.55 18.62
CA GLY A 21 6.10 13.87 18.40
C GLY A 21 5.82 13.56 16.92
N GLY A 22 6.14 14.49 16.01
CA GLY A 22 5.73 14.39 14.60
C GLY A 22 6.47 13.31 13.81
N ALA A 23 7.81 13.27 13.92
CA ALA A 23 8.63 12.29 13.21
C ALA A 23 8.41 10.86 13.73
N ALA A 24 8.21 10.70 15.05
CA ALA A 24 7.88 9.41 15.65
C ALA A 24 6.51 8.89 15.17
N ALA A 25 5.49 9.76 15.15
CA ALA A 25 4.16 9.42 14.64
C ALA A 25 4.18 9.04 13.15
N ALA A 26 4.92 9.80 12.32
CA ALA A 26 5.11 9.47 10.90
C ALA A 26 5.79 8.10 10.71
N GLY A 27 6.78 7.78 11.55
CA GLY A 27 7.43 6.47 11.56
C GLY A 27 6.48 5.32 11.92
N VAL A 28 5.60 5.50 12.90
CA VAL A 28 4.56 4.51 13.27
C VAL A 28 3.59 4.30 12.10
N ALA A 29 3.10 5.37 11.50
CA ALA A 29 2.19 5.31 10.37
C ALA A 29 2.81 4.60 9.15
N LEU A 30 4.09 4.90 8.85
CA LEU A 30 4.82 4.24 7.77
C LEU A 30 4.97 2.74 8.04
N ARG A 31 5.35 2.33 9.26
CA ARG A 31 5.46 0.91 9.63
C ARG A 31 4.12 0.17 9.47
N ARG A 32 3.00 0.82 9.80
CA ARG A 32 1.67 0.25 9.58
C ARG A 32 1.39 0.03 8.09
N LYS A 33 1.66 1.03 7.26
CA LYS A 33 1.50 0.92 5.79
C LYS A 33 2.37 -0.18 5.18
N VAL A 34 3.62 -0.29 5.62
CA VAL A 34 4.54 -1.35 5.16
C VAL A 34 4.03 -2.73 5.59
N ARG A 35 3.50 -2.88 6.81
CA ARG A 35 2.90 -4.13 7.27
C ARG A 35 1.70 -4.55 6.42
N GLU A 36 0.80 -3.62 6.13
CA GLU A 36 -0.34 -3.93 5.24
C GLU A 36 0.12 -4.30 3.83
N LEU A 37 1.13 -3.61 3.30
CA LEU A 37 1.67 -3.93 1.99
C LEU A 37 2.26 -5.35 1.93
N ARG A 38 2.95 -5.80 2.99
CA ARG A 38 3.50 -7.16 3.08
C ARG A 38 2.43 -8.25 3.02
N ARG A 39 1.25 -7.98 3.61
CA ARG A 39 0.10 -8.90 3.61
C ARG A 39 -0.56 -9.02 2.24
N LEU A 40 -0.60 -7.91 1.49
CA LEU A 40 -1.26 -7.85 0.18
C LEU A 40 -0.40 -8.42 -0.96
N VAL A 41 0.92 -8.33 -0.85
CA VAL A 41 1.84 -8.76 -1.91
C VAL A 41 2.20 -10.23 -1.71
N PRO A 42 2.00 -11.12 -2.70
CA PRO A 42 2.43 -12.50 -2.62
C PRO A 42 3.93 -12.61 -2.32
N GLY A 43 4.28 -13.33 -1.25
CA GLY A 43 5.66 -13.43 -0.75
C GLY A 43 6.21 -12.15 -0.09
N GLY A 44 5.34 -11.19 0.28
CA GLY A 44 5.71 -9.91 0.86
C GLY A 44 6.15 -9.97 2.32
N GLU A 45 5.64 -10.92 3.11
CA GLU A 45 5.98 -11.07 4.54
C GLU A 45 7.48 -11.34 4.76
N GLU A 46 8.08 -12.15 3.89
CA GLU A 46 9.50 -12.55 3.92
C GLU A 46 10.41 -11.56 3.18
N ALA A 47 9.84 -10.60 2.44
CA ALA A 47 10.61 -9.72 1.57
C ALA A 47 11.32 -8.59 2.36
N PRO A 48 12.63 -8.36 2.11
CA PRO A 48 13.32 -7.14 2.55
C PRO A 48 12.59 -5.88 2.09
N ALA A 49 12.64 -4.81 2.88
CA ALA A 49 11.90 -3.57 2.58
C ALA A 49 12.22 -2.99 1.18
N ARG A 50 13.48 -3.09 0.74
CA ARG A 50 13.92 -2.62 -0.58
C ARG A 50 13.31 -3.44 -1.73
N SER A 51 13.13 -4.74 -1.56
CA SER A 51 12.57 -5.61 -2.60
C SER A 51 11.04 -5.67 -2.57
N LEU A 52 10.41 -5.30 -1.45
CA LEU A 52 8.95 -5.25 -1.31
C LEU A 52 8.30 -4.34 -2.35
N LEU A 53 8.85 -3.14 -2.57
CA LEU A 53 8.29 -2.19 -3.54
C LEU A 53 8.42 -2.68 -4.99
N VAL A 54 9.56 -3.29 -5.35
CA VAL A 54 9.77 -3.89 -6.68
C VAL A 54 8.77 -5.02 -6.92
N ARG A 55 8.65 -5.95 -5.94
CA ARG A 55 7.65 -7.04 -6.01
C ARG A 55 6.22 -6.52 -6.08
N THR A 56 5.93 -5.42 -5.38
CA THR A 56 4.63 -4.76 -5.45
C THR A 56 4.35 -4.27 -6.86
N ALA A 57 5.30 -3.59 -7.49
CA ALA A 57 5.16 -3.10 -8.85
C ALA A 57 4.90 -4.27 -9.82
N ASP A 58 5.70 -5.33 -9.73
CA ASP A 58 5.52 -6.53 -10.56
C ASP A 58 4.14 -7.18 -10.34
N TYR A 59 3.68 -7.22 -9.09
CA TYR A 59 2.38 -7.80 -8.76
C TYR A 59 1.23 -6.96 -9.31
N ILE A 60 1.31 -5.62 -9.24
CA ILE A 60 0.32 -4.72 -9.83
C ILE A 60 0.24 -4.94 -11.34
N VAL A 61 1.38 -5.04 -12.03
CA VAL A 61 1.41 -5.29 -13.49
C VAL A 61 0.75 -6.62 -13.83
N ARG A 62 1.10 -7.70 -13.13
CA ARG A 62 0.47 -9.03 -13.35
C ARG A 62 -1.03 -9.01 -13.07
N LEU A 63 -1.47 -8.33 -12.01
CA LEU A 63 -2.88 -8.27 -11.66
C LEU A 63 -3.68 -7.50 -12.72
N ARG A 64 -3.13 -6.38 -13.23
CA ARG A 64 -3.74 -5.63 -14.34
C ARG A 64 -3.91 -6.49 -15.58
N ALA A 65 -2.84 -7.16 -16.02
CA ALA A 65 -2.90 -8.06 -17.18
C ALA A 65 -3.93 -9.18 -17.00
N ARG A 66 -4.03 -9.76 -15.78
CA ARG A 66 -5.04 -10.79 -15.48
C ARG A 66 -6.46 -10.25 -15.57
N VAL A 67 -6.72 -9.05 -15.05
CA VAL A 67 -8.03 -8.40 -15.13
C VAL A 67 -8.40 -8.07 -16.57
N GLU A 68 -7.45 -7.55 -17.36
CA GLU A 68 -7.64 -7.27 -18.79
C GLU A 68 -8.00 -8.54 -19.57
N LEU A 69 -7.25 -9.63 -19.35
CA LEU A 69 -7.55 -10.92 -19.96
C LEU A 69 -8.95 -11.42 -19.57
N LEU A 70 -9.30 -11.40 -18.28
CA LEU A 70 -10.60 -11.86 -17.81
C LEU A 70 -11.74 -11.00 -18.38
N ARG A 71 -11.55 -9.69 -18.53
CA ARG A 71 -12.51 -8.80 -19.19
C ARG A 71 -12.67 -9.12 -20.67
N ALA A 72 -11.57 -9.37 -21.38
CA ALA A 72 -11.61 -9.77 -22.79
C ALA A 72 -12.32 -11.11 -22.97
N LEU A 73 -12.06 -12.09 -22.09
CA LEU A 73 -12.76 -13.37 -22.08
C LEU A 73 -14.24 -13.20 -21.75
N SER A 74 -14.61 -12.41 -20.75
CA SER A 74 -16.02 -12.12 -20.45
C SER A 74 -16.70 -11.53 -21.68
N ALA A 75 -16.13 -10.49 -22.29
CA ALA A 75 -16.67 -9.89 -23.50
C ALA A 75 -16.79 -10.89 -24.65
N PHE A 76 -15.83 -11.82 -24.79
CA PHE A 76 -15.90 -12.88 -25.79
C PHE A 76 -17.04 -13.88 -25.53
N TYR A 77 -17.31 -14.21 -24.27
CA TYR A 77 -18.42 -15.10 -23.90
C TYR A 77 -19.78 -14.38 -23.76
N ASP A 78 -19.76 -13.05 -23.59
CA ASP A 78 -20.92 -12.15 -23.58
C ASP A 78 -21.29 -11.69 -25.02
N LEU A 79 -20.40 -11.89 -26.01
CA LEU A 79 -20.75 -11.91 -27.43
C LEU A 79 -21.72 -13.08 -27.69
N PRO A 80 -22.67 -12.91 -28.61
CA PRO A 80 -24.00 -13.43 -28.39
C PRO A 80 -24.02 -14.95 -28.52
N ARG A 81 -24.50 -15.65 -27.48
CA ARG A 81 -25.28 -16.89 -27.67
C ARG A 81 -26.63 -16.55 -28.32
N HIS A 82 -26.59 -15.91 -29.48
CA HIS A 82 -27.75 -15.32 -30.15
C HIS A 82 -27.81 -15.81 -31.59
N ASP A 83 -27.79 -17.13 -31.70
CA ASP A 83 -28.08 -17.92 -32.87
C ASP A 83 -28.64 -19.26 -32.37
N GLY A 84 -29.89 -19.23 -31.89
CA GLY A 84 -30.64 -20.46 -31.61
C GLY A 84 -31.92 -20.32 -30.79
N ALA A 85 -32.12 -19.28 -30.00
CA ALA A 85 -33.34 -19.10 -29.20
C ALA A 85 -34.32 -18.13 -29.87
N GLY A 86 -34.91 -18.54 -30.99
CA GLY A 86 -35.91 -17.70 -31.67
C GLY A 86 -36.63 -18.33 -32.86
N ALA A 87 -36.34 -19.57 -33.24
CA ALA A 87 -37.07 -20.25 -34.31
C ALA A 87 -38.00 -21.32 -33.74
N GLY A 88 -39.30 -21.01 -33.76
CA GLY A 88 -40.35 -22.01 -33.95
C GLY A 88 -40.80 -22.80 -32.72
N VAL A 89 -41.56 -22.16 -31.83
CA VAL A 89 -42.64 -22.88 -31.14
C VAL A 89 -43.94 -22.49 -31.85
N PRO A 90 -44.52 -23.36 -32.69
CA PRO A 90 -45.80 -23.08 -33.33
C PRO A 90 -46.93 -23.11 -32.29
N PRO A 91 -48.02 -22.34 -32.50
CA PRO A 91 -49.17 -22.38 -31.60
C PRO A 91 -49.79 -23.77 -31.61
N ARG A 92 -50.04 -24.30 -30.41
CA ARG A 92 -50.73 -25.58 -30.24
C ARG A 92 -52.24 -25.42 -30.47
N PRO A 93 -52.89 -26.39 -31.13
CA PRO A 93 -54.34 -26.38 -31.35
C PRO A 93 -55.12 -26.51 -30.03
#